data_AF-M1WPT3-F1
#
_entry.id   AF-M1WPT3-F1
#
_cell.length_a   1.000
_cell.length_b   1.000
_cell.length_c   1.000
_cell.angle_alpha   90.00
_cell.angle_beta   90.00
_cell.angle_gamma   90.00
#
_symmetry.space_group_name_H-M   'P 1'
#
loop_
_entity.id
_entity.type
_entity.pdbx_description
1 polymer ?
#
loop_
_entity_poly.entity_id
_entity_poly.type
_entity_poly.pdbx_seq_one_letter_code
_entity_poly.pdbx_strand_id
1 'polypeptide(L)'
;MQNWKVWTSFLTVFVAGAIVGIIGTGIFLKFHFTPPKDASSFRAMMRHHFLEEITDEVNPDPTAIPAITTIIDESLAELDHARQDMHIRLKGILKKGRDKIMTHLTPEQQERFDRLIRERKAGRKGMLNFLPPPPPPPFD
;
A
#
# COMPACT_ATOMS: atom_id res chain seq x y z
N MET A 1 8.96 33.44 39.95
CA MET A 1 7.81 32.83 39.25
C MET A 1 7.90 33.06 37.74
N GLN A 2 8.92 32.53 37.05
CA GLN A 2 9.17 32.80 35.61
C GLN A 2 9.17 31.53 34.74
N ASN A 3 9.21 30.36 35.37
CA ASN A 3 9.50 29.08 34.73
C ASN A 3 8.30 28.52 33.95
N TRP A 4 7.07 28.92 34.30
CA TRP A 4 5.84 28.50 33.64
C TRP A 4 5.74 29.05 32.21
N LYS A 5 6.10 30.32 32.00
CA LYS A 5 6.00 30.99 30.69
C LYS A 5 6.93 30.35 29.66
N VAL A 6 8.15 30.01 30.07
CA VAL A 6 9.13 29.33 29.23
C VAL A 6 8.61 27.94 28.83
N TRP A 7 8.05 27.20 29.79
CA TRP A 7 7.48 25.88 29.52
C TRP A 7 6.27 25.95 28.57
N THR A 8 5.47 27.02 28.66
CA THR A 8 4.35 27.23 27.72
C THR A 8 4.86 27.45 26.30
N SER A 9 5.92 28.27 26.13
CA SER A 9 6.52 28.50 24.81
C SER A 9 7.08 27.21 24.18
N PHE A 10 7.77 26.38 24.97
CA PHE A 10 8.25 25.08 24.49
C PHE A 10 7.10 24.15 24.08
N LEU A 11 6.04 24.09 24.90
CA LEU A 11 4.88 23.26 24.59
C LEU A 11 4.19 23.73 23.31
N THR A 12 4.07 25.03 23.08
CA THR A 12 3.48 25.59 21.86
C THR A 12 4.28 25.22 20.60
N VAL A 13 5.61 25.38 20.64
CA VAL A 13 6.48 25.02 19.50
C VAL A 13 6.41 23.52 19.24
N PHE A 14 6.38 22.71 20.29
CA PHE A 14 6.27 21.25 20.16
C PHE A 14 4.94 20.82 19.52
N VAL A 15 3.82 21.40 19.97
CA VAL A 15 2.50 21.13 19.39
C VAL A 15 2.44 21.57 17.93
N ALA A 16 3.00 22.72 17.59
CA ALA A 16 3.07 23.18 16.21
C ALA A 16 3.91 22.22 15.34
N GLY A 17 5.08 21.79 15.83
CA GLY A 17 5.91 20.80 15.15
C GLY A 17 5.21 19.44 14.98
N ALA A 18 4.47 18.98 15.98
CA ALA A 18 3.69 17.74 15.91
C ALA A 18 2.56 17.84 14.87
N ILE A 19 1.87 18.97 14.80
CA ILE A 19 0.83 19.21 13.78
C ILE A 19 1.44 19.21 12.37
N VAL A 20 2.55 19.92 12.18
CA VAL A 20 3.28 19.95 10.90
C VAL A 20 3.79 18.55 10.54
N GLY A 21 4.29 17.79 11.50
CA GLY A 21 4.73 16.40 11.29
C GLY A 21 3.57 15.48 10.90
N ILE A 22 2.45 15.50 11.62
CA ILE A 22 1.27 14.66 11.32
C ILE A 22 0.70 15.00 9.93
N ILE A 23 0.55 16.30 9.64
CA ILE A 23 0.02 16.75 8.34
C ILE A 23 1.03 16.45 7.23
N GLY A 24 2.31 16.78 7.42
CA GLY A 24 3.38 16.57 6.45
C GLY A 24 3.58 15.10 6.12
N THR A 25 3.70 14.23 7.12
CA THR A 25 3.81 12.77 6.94
C THR A 25 2.54 12.19 6.33
N GLY A 26 1.35 12.67 6.75
CA GLY A 26 0.08 12.24 6.16
C GLY A 26 -0.06 12.60 4.69
N ILE A 27 0.38 13.79 4.30
CA ILE A 27 0.41 14.26 2.91
C ILE A 27 1.48 13.49 2.13
N PHE A 28 2.69 13.31 2.66
CA PHE A 28 3.78 12.59 2.01
C PHE A 28 3.42 11.13 1.72
N LEU A 29 2.87 10.40 2.70
CA LEU A 29 2.37 9.04 2.48
C LEU A 29 1.20 9.02 1.49
N LYS A 30 0.35 10.04 1.48
CA LYS A 30 -0.77 10.12 0.54
C LYS A 30 -0.29 10.42 -0.89
N PHE A 31 0.76 11.19 -1.10
CA PHE A 31 1.27 11.45 -2.44
C PHE A 31 2.18 10.33 -2.95
N HIS A 32 2.95 9.68 -2.06
CA HIS A 32 3.92 8.66 -2.47
C HIS A 32 3.37 7.24 -2.47
N PHE A 33 2.36 6.93 -1.64
CA PHE A 33 1.80 5.59 -1.46
C PHE A 33 0.29 5.50 -1.74
N THR A 34 -0.32 6.47 -2.44
CA THR A 34 -1.68 6.26 -2.96
C THR A 34 -1.55 5.67 -4.36
N PRO A 35 -1.71 4.35 -4.54
CA PRO A 35 -1.84 3.80 -5.88
C PRO A 35 -2.98 4.55 -6.58
N PRO A 36 -2.78 4.95 -7.84
CA PRO A 36 -3.82 5.64 -8.60
C PRO A 36 -5.12 4.84 -8.54
N LYS A 37 -6.23 5.52 -8.28
CA LYS A 37 -7.55 4.88 -8.14
C LYS A 37 -8.02 4.23 -9.44
N ASP A 38 -7.42 4.61 -10.56
CA ASP A 38 -7.78 4.16 -11.90
C ASP A 38 -6.63 3.34 -12.51
N ALA A 39 -6.92 2.10 -12.89
CA ALA A 39 -5.96 1.18 -13.48
C ALA A 39 -5.33 1.72 -14.77
N SER A 40 -6.03 2.59 -15.50
CA SER A 40 -5.51 3.26 -16.69
C SER A 40 -4.40 4.26 -16.34
N SER A 41 -4.63 5.09 -15.32
CA SER A 41 -3.67 6.09 -14.84
C SER A 41 -2.41 5.45 -14.24
N PHE A 42 -2.55 4.30 -13.56
CA PHE A 42 -1.41 3.54 -13.05
C PHE A 42 -0.57 2.95 -14.19
N ARG A 43 -1.22 2.38 -15.21
CA ARG A 43 -0.52 1.89 -16.41
C ARG A 43 0.24 3.00 -17.13
N ALA A 44 -0.38 4.16 -17.32
CA ALA A 44 0.28 5.31 -17.95
C ALA A 44 1.50 5.81 -17.16
N MET A 45 1.40 5.86 -15.82
CA MET A 45 2.52 6.22 -14.94
C MET A 45 3.66 5.19 -15.05
N MET A 46 3.36 3.90 -14.96
CA MET A 46 4.37 2.84 -15.05
C MET A 46 5.06 2.82 -16.42
N ARG A 47 4.28 2.99 -17.50
CA ARG A 47 4.80 3.11 -18.87
C ARG A 47 5.79 4.27 -18.98
N HIS A 48 5.42 5.45 -18.48
CA HIS A 48 6.30 6.61 -18.48
C HIS A 48 7.59 6.32 -17.71
N HIS A 49 7.47 5.76 -16.51
CA HIS A 49 8.62 5.50 -15.66
C HIS A 49 9.62 4.53 -16.31
N PHE A 50 9.13 3.41 -16.86
CA PHE A 50 10.00 2.46 -17.54
C PHE A 50 10.62 3.03 -18.82
N LEU A 51 9.84 3.79 -19.59
CA LEU A 51 10.36 4.39 -20.83
C LEU A 51 11.43 5.45 -20.53
N GLU A 52 11.23 6.27 -19.50
CA GLU A 52 12.20 7.26 -19.00
C GLU A 52 13.48 6.57 -18.55
N GLU A 53 13.38 5.56 -17.69
CA GLU A 53 14.54 4.79 -17.20
C GLU A 53 15.33 4.12 -18.33
N ILE A 54 14.65 3.50 -19.30
CA ILE A 54 15.30 2.90 -20.48
C ILE A 54 15.94 3.96 -21.37
N THR A 55 15.29 5.11 -21.55
CA THR A 55 15.82 6.19 -22.37
C THR A 55 17.08 6.79 -21.74
N ASP A 56 17.07 7.00 -20.43
CA ASP A 56 18.17 7.63 -19.70
C ASP A 56 19.38 6.69 -19.57
N GLU A 57 19.15 5.40 -19.27
CA GLU A 57 20.24 4.46 -18.97
C GLU A 57 20.76 3.74 -20.22
N VAL A 58 19.88 3.37 -21.14
CA VAL A 58 20.22 2.55 -22.32
C VAL A 58 20.40 3.42 -23.58
N ASN A 59 19.82 4.62 -23.60
CA ASN A 59 19.85 5.57 -24.72
C ASN A 59 19.62 4.91 -26.09
N PRO A 60 18.45 4.27 -26.29
CA PRO A 60 18.15 3.54 -27.51
C PRO A 60 17.98 4.49 -28.72
N ASP A 61 18.08 3.92 -29.92
CA ASP A 61 17.76 4.65 -31.16
C ASP A 61 16.31 5.19 -31.08
N PRO A 62 16.07 6.49 -31.39
CA PRO A 62 14.72 7.06 -31.45
C PRO A 62 13.73 6.25 -32.30
N THR A 63 14.20 5.54 -33.33
CA THR A 63 13.36 4.68 -34.17
C THR A 63 12.86 3.42 -33.46
N ALA A 64 13.54 2.98 -32.39
CA ALA A 64 13.17 1.82 -31.58
C ALA A 64 12.19 2.17 -30.44
N ILE A 65 12.05 3.44 -30.07
CA ILE A 65 11.16 3.90 -28.98
C ILE A 65 9.70 3.45 -29.15
N PRO A 66 9.08 3.50 -30.35
CA PRO A 66 7.72 3.01 -30.53
C PRO A 66 7.58 1.51 -30.26
N ALA A 67 8.57 0.71 -30.69
CA ALA A 67 8.55 -0.74 -30.46
C ALA A 67 8.73 -1.08 -28.98
N ILE A 68 9.67 -0.42 -28.29
CA ILE A 68 9.90 -0.56 -26.84
C ILE A 68 8.62 -0.21 -26.07
N THR A 69 7.98 0.89 -26.46
CA THR A 69 6.71 1.33 -25.87
C THR A 69 5.64 0.25 -25.97
N THR A 70 5.44 -0.34 -27.15
CA THR A 70 4.45 -1.42 -27.36
C THR A 70 4.74 -2.62 -26.46
N ILE A 71 6.02 -3.03 -26.35
CA ILE A 71 6.42 -4.15 -25.49
C ILE A 71 6.10 -3.87 -24.01
N ILE A 72 6.34 -2.64 -23.54
CA ILE A 72 6.00 -2.23 -22.18
C ILE A 72 4.49 -2.30 -21.96
N ASP A 73 3.69 -1.78 -22.89
CA ASP A 73 2.24 -1.78 -22.78
C ASP A 73 1.65 -3.20 -22.76
N GLU A 74 2.15 -4.10 -23.61
CA GLU A 74 1.80 -5.52 -23.61
C GLU A 74 2.18 -6.20 -22.29
N SER A 75 3.40 -5.96 -21.80
CA SER A 75 3.88 -6.51 -20.52
C SER A 75 3.02 -6.04 -19.34
N LEU A 76 2.65 -4.76 -19.31
CA LEU A 76 1.78 -4.21 -18.27
C LEU A 76 0.36 -4.78 -18.34
N ALA A 77 -0.15 -5.09 -19.54
CA ALA A 77 -1.44 -5.76 -19.71
C ALA A 77 -1.39 -7.20 -19.19
N GLU A 78 -0.35 -7.97 -19.51
CA GLU A 78 -0.15 -9.33 -19.00
C GLU A 78 -0.05 -9.37 -17.47
N LEU A 79 0.69 -8.42 -16.88
CA LEU A 79 0.78 -8.28 -15.43
C LEU A 79 -0.58 -8.01 -14.77
N ASP A 80 -1.43 -7.18 -15.39
CA ASP A 80 -2.77 -6.90 -14.88
C ASP A 80 -3.65 -8.16 -14.94
N HIS A 81 -3.60 -8.92 -16.03
CA HIS A 81 -4.28 -10.22 -16.14
C HIS A 81 -3.82 -11.21 -15.06
N ALA A 82 -2.51 -11.40 -14.90
CA ALA A 82 -1.94 -12.28 -13.89
C ALA A 82 -2.36 -11.85 -12.47
N ARG A 83 -2.40 -10.54 -12.20
CA ARG A 83 -2.86 -9.98 -10.93
C ARG A 83 -4.33 -10.28 -10.68
N GLN A 84 -5.20 -10.13 -11.67
CA GLN A 84 -6.63 -10.41 -11.55
C GLN A 84 -6.88 -11.89 -11.25
N ASP A 85 -6.22 -12.79 -11.98
CA ASP A 85 -6.33 -14.23 -11.77
C ASP A 85 -5.85 -14.65 -10.38
N MET A 86 -4.70 -14.13 -9.95
CA MET A 86 -4.18 -14.35 -8.61
C MET A 86 -5.15 -13.83 -7.55
N HIS A 87 -5.75 -12.65 -7.76
CA HIS A 87 -6.71 -12.07 -6.82
C HIS A 87 -7.94 -12.96 -6.64
N ILE A 88 -8.49 -13.50 -7.74
CA ILE A 88 -9.61 -14.44 -7.71
C ILE A 88 -9.22 -15.70 -6.94
N ARG A 89 -8.05 -16.27 -7.25
CA ARG A 89 -7.55 -17.48 -6.59
C ARG A 89 -7.34 -17.27 -5.08
N LEU A 90 -6.70 -16.17 -4.70
CA LEU A 90 -6.48 -15.81 -3.30
C LEU A 90 -7.79 -15.62 -2.54
N LYS A 91 -8.77 -14.90 -3.10
CA LYS A 91 -10.11 -14.76 -2.51
C LYS A 91 -10.76 -16.13 -2.28
N GLY A 92 -10.63 -17.05 -3.24
CA GLY A 92 -11.13 -18.41 -3.12
C GLY A 92 -10.50 -19.18 -1.96
N ILE A 93 -9.17 -19.13 -1.84
CA ILE A 93 -8.42 -19.78 -0.75
C ILE A 93 -8.83 -19.21 0.61
N LEU A 94 -8.88 -17.88 0.74
CA LEU A 94 -9.26 -17.22 1.98
C LEU A 94 -10.71 -17.53 2.38
N LYS A 95 -11.64 -17.56 1.42
CA LYS A 95 -13.03 -17.96 1.66
C LYS A 95 -13.11 -19.40 2.16
N LYS A 96 -12.44 -20.34 1.50
CA LYS A 96 -12.39 -21.74 1.94
C LYS A 96 -11.81 -21.89 3.35
N GLY A 97 -10.75 -21.14 3.67
CA GLY A 97 -10.16 -21.12 5.01
C GLY A 97 -11.15 -20.60 6.06
N ARG A 98 -11.85 -19.49 5.77
CA ARG A 98 -12.91 -18.95 6.62
C ARG A 98 -14.01 -19.97 6.87
N ASP A 99 -14.52 -20.60 5.81
CA ASP A 99 -15.65 -21.53 5.92
C ASP A 99 -15.26 -22.75 6.78
N LYS A 100 -14.02 -23.25 6.65
CA LYS A 100 -13.47 -24.31 7.54
C LYS A 100 -13.33 -23.87 8.99
N ILE A 101 -12.95 -22.61 9.25
CA ILE A 101 -12.87 -22.11 10.63
C ILE A 101 -14.28 -22.03 11.23
N MET A 102 -15.26 -21.55 10.48
CA MET A 102 -16.64 -21.39 10.95
C MET A 102 -17.27 -22.70 11.43
N THR A 103 -16.92 -23.86 10.85
CA THR A 103 -17.45 -25.16 11.29
C THR A 103 -17.02 -25.58 12.70
N HIS A 104 -15.98 -24.94 13.26
CA HIS A 104 -15.46 -25.23 14.59
C HIS A 104 -15.91 -24.22 15.66
N LEU A 105 -16.69 -23.21 15.26
CA LEU A 105 -17.10 -22.11 16.14
C LEU A 105 -18.58 -22.22 16.51
N THR A 106 -18.91 -21.84 17.74
CA THR A 106 -20.30 -21.62 18.14
C THR A 106 -20.90 -20.42 17.40
N PRO A 107 -22.24 -20.29 17.31
CA PRO A 107 -22.87 -19.15 16.64
C PRO A 107 -22.37 -17.78 17.13
N GLU A 108 -22.18 -17.63 18.45
CA GLU A 108 -21.65 -16.39 19.04
C GLU A 108 -20.18 -16.15 18.65
N GLN A 109 -19.36 -17.20 18.59
CA GLN A 109 -17.97 -17.11 18.14
C GLN A 109 -17.85 -16.80 16.65
N GLN A 110 -18.77 -17.31 15.82
CA GLN A 110 -18.84 -16.99 14.39
C GLN A 110 -19.08 -15.49 14.18
N GLU A 111 -20.02 -14.89 14.93
CA GLU A 111 -20.30 -13.46 14.82
C GLU A 111 -19.09 -12.59 15.19
N ARG A 112 -18.36 -12.97 16.25
CA ARG A 112 -17.11 -12.32 16.65
C ARG A 112 -16.01 -12.47 15.59
N PHE A 113 -15.88 -13.65 14.99
CA PHE A 113 -14.90 -13.92 13.94
C PHE A 113 -15.19 -13.11 12.67
N ASP A 114 -16.44 -13.01 12.27
CA ASP A 114 -16.86 -12.19 11.12
C ASP A 114 -16.58 -10.70 11.35
N ARG A 115 -16.76 -10.21 12.58
CA ARG A 115 -16.42 -8.83 12.96
C ARG A 115 -14.93 -8.57 12.83
N LEU A 116 -14.09 -9.48 13.32
CA LEU A 116 -12.63 -9.42 13.19
C LEU A 116 -12.19 -9.35 11.72
N ILE A 117 -12.80 -10.15 10.85
CA ILE A 117 -12.48 -10.14 9.41
C ILE A 117 -12.89 -8.81 8.76
N ARG A 118 -14.09 -8.29 9.09
CA ARG A 118 -14.57 -7.01 8.55
C ARG A 118 -13.66 -5.84 8.95
N GLU A 119 -13.25 -5.78 10.20
CA GLU A 119 -12.32 -4.75 10.70
C GLU A 119 -10.96 -4.81 9.98
N ARG A 120 -10.41 -6.01 9.76
CA ARG A 120 -9.16 -6.19 9.00
C ARG A 120 -9.30 -5.81 7.53
N LYS A 121 -10.46 -6.04 6.92
CA LYS A 121 -10.74 -5.67 5.52
C LYS A 121 -10.95 -4.15 5.34
N ALA A 122 -11.49 -3.46 6.34
CA ALA A 122 -11.78 -2.03 6.28
C ALA A 122 -10.55 -1.14 6.50
N GLY A 123 -9.49 -1.66 7.13
CA GLY A 123 -8.23 -0.94 7.28
C GLY A 123 -7.47 -0.82 5.96
N ARG A 124 -6.94 0.37 5.64
CA ARG A 124 -5.95 0.63 4.57
C ARG A 124 -4.68 -0.25 4.69
N LYS A 125 -4.53 -0.95 5.83
CA LYS A 125 -3.52 -1.97 6.19
C LYS A 125 -3.94 -3.43 5.92
N GLY A 126 -5.08 -3.69 5.25
CA GLY A 126 -5.66 -5.04 5.11
C GLY A 126 -4.77 -6.09 4.43
N MET A 127 -3.69 -5.68 3.74
CA MET A 127 -2.64 -6.58 3.23
C MET A 127 -1.37 -6.56 4.11
N LEU A 128 -1.01 -5.41 4.68
CA LEU A 128 0.11 -5.23 5.61
C LEU A 128 -0.06 -5.98 6.93
N ASN A 129 -1.29 -6.25 7.37
CA ASN A 129 -1.55 -7.04 8.59
C ASN A 129 -1.45 -8.56 8.37
N PHE A 130 -1.26 -9.04 7.13
CA PHE A 130 -0.94 -10.44 6.83
C PHE A 130 0.57 -10.67 6.67
N LEU A 131 1.36 -9.60 6.58
CA LEU A 131 2.81 -9.72 6.67
C LEU A 131 3.17 -10.03 8.13
N PRO A 132 4.03 -11.02 8.40
CA PRO A 132 4.55 -11.20 9.74
C PRO A 132 5.19 -9.89 10.20
N PRO A 133 5.04 -9.51 11.49
CA PRO A 133 5.78 -8.36 12.02
C PRO A 133 7.28 -8.57 11.71
N PRO A 134 8.03 -7.50 11.41
CA PRO A 134 9.46 -7.62 11.23
C PRO A 134 10.06 -8.30 12.47
N PRO A 135 11.05 -9.19 12.30
CA PRO A 135 11.70 -9.84 13.43
C PRO A 135 12.21 -8.76 14.40
N PRO A 136 12.11 -8.97 15.72
CA PRO A 136 12.65 -8.03 16.68
C PRO A 136 14.14 -7.82 16.39
N PRO A 137 14.66 -6.57 16.51
CA PRO A 137 16.09 -6.32 16.38
C PRO A 137 16.86 -7.20 17.38
N PRO A 138 18.05 -7.71 17.03
CA PRO A 138 18.87 -8.45 17.97
C PRO A 138 19.07 -7.60 19.22
N PHE A 139 18.85 -8.22 20.38
CA PHE A 139 19.10 -7.57 21.67
C PHE A 139 20.60 -7.30 21.78
N ASP A 140 20.97 -6.02 21.83
CA ASP A 140 22.28 -5.57 22.33
C ASP A 140 22.22 -5.40 23.86
#